data_AF-A0AAV4DJD0-F1
#
_entry.id   AF-A0AAV4DJD0-F1
#
_cell.length_a   1.000
_cell.length_b   1.000
_cell.length_c   1.000
_cell.angle_alpha   90.00
_cell.angle_beta   90.00
_cell.angle_gamma   90.00
#
_symmetry.space_group_name_H-M   'P 1'
#
loop_
_entity.id
_entity.type
_entity.pdbx_description
1 polymer ?
#
loop_
_entity_poly.entity_id
_entity_poly.type
_entity_poly.pdbx_seq_one_letter_code
_entity_poly.pdbx_strand_id
1 'polypeptide(L)'
;MHSCFLKWSEDPSDILNPSLESLFGEEVKFHCTEISSVRKFLVNHNVNIISNVLKTLSSEALVVTERQLSDFLKDGDFHNVSENVRQQLKHCPLTNLIGESAFGDFDYDCSTRRNSSLHNRSAIHCLKRNKTMSYIEKKTPSQQKNIFILARSKAFSLRQQSTDAEKNVVNATREKFIKNQQEKLEKEINDIDRRSSISEAVVKHGGPCLRSEDVNELEEKLIEEGRSVKQTVEIFKNEIRYQKHINGRRMKFGTLEFMKKALKDCLAPRSLPAKRPRH
;
A
#
# COMPACT_ATOMS: atom_id res chain seq x y z
N MET A 1 -10.71 -29.75 -0.86
CA MET A 1 -9.94 -28.97 0.13
C MET A 1 -10.83 -28.25 1.14
N HIS A 2 -11.74 -27.34 0.74
CA HIS A 2 -12.64 -26.67 1.70
C HIS A 2 -13.43 -27.64 2.59
N SER A 3 -14.01 -28.69 2.02
CA SER A 3 -14.70 -29.77 2.76
C SER A 3 -13.78 -30.51 3.73
N CYS A 4 -12.50 -30.66 3.40
CA CYS A 4 -11.50 -31.27 4.28
C CYS A 4 -11.19 -30.35 5.47
N PHE A 5 -11.00 -29.05 5.23
CA PHE A 5 -10.74 -28.08 6.30
C PHE A 5 -11.92 -27.92 7.27
N LEU A 6 -13.16 -27.95 6.76
CA LEU A 6 -14.35 -27.98 7.61
C LEU A 6 -14.33 -29.19 8.54
N LYS A 7 -14.13 -30.39 8.00
CA LYS A 7 -14.04 -31.62 8.78
C LYS A 7 -12.96 -31.53 9.86
N TRP A 8 -11.79 -30.97 9.53
CA TRP A 8 -10.65 -30.89 10.45
C TRP A 8 -10.75 -29.79 11.49
N SER A 9 -11.47 -28.72 11.18
CA SER A 9 -11.79 -27.69 12.16
C SER A 9 -12.65 -28.25 13.30
N GLU A 10 -13.51 -29.22 12.98
CA GLU A 10 -14.35 -29.93 13.95
C GLU A 10 -13.56 -31.06 14.64
N ASP A 11 -12.92 -31.93 13.85
CA ASP A 11 -12.13 -33.07 14.32
C ASP A 11 -10.87 -33.34 13.45
N PRO A 12 -9.66 -33.04 13.95
CA PRO A 12 -8.41 -33.30 13.25
C PRO A 12 -7.90 -34.75 13.43
N SER A 13 -8.68 -35.65 14.05
CA SER A 13 -8.26 -37.04 14.32
C SER A 13 -7.79 -37.77 13.06
N ASP A 14 -8.39 -37.47 11.91
CA ASP A 14 -7.98 -38.02 10.61
C ASP A 14 -6.57 -37.58 10.19
N ILE A 15 -6.16 -36.34 10.50
CA ILE A 15 -4.80 -35.84 10.22
C ILE A 15 -3.78 -36.55 11.11
N LEU A 16 -4.19 -36.86 12.34
CA LEU A 16 -3.35 -37.47 13.35
C LEU A 16 -3.23 -39.00 13.19
N ASN A 17 -4.15 -39.61 12.44
CA ASN A 17 -4.16 -41.06 12.25
C ASN A 17 -3.07 -41.48 11.24
N PRO A 18 -2.03 -42.21 11.67
CA PRO A 18 -0.92 -42.60 10.82
C PRO A 18 -1.28 -43.65 9.76
N SER A 19 -2.48 -44.22 9.80
CA SER A 19 -2.96 -45.28 8.89
C SER A 19 -3.83 -44.80 7.74
N LEU A 20 -4.24 -43.52 7.74
CA LEU A 20 -4.99 -42.92 6.63
C LEU A 20 -4.04 -42.53 5.48
N GLU A 21 -4.46 -42.82 4.24
CA GLU A 21 -3.74 -42.38 3.03
C GLU A 21 -3.49 -40.87 3.08
N SER A 22 -2.25 -40.48 2.74
CA SER A 22 -1.84 -39.07 2.65
C SER A 22 -2.87 -38.26 1.87
N LEU A 23 -3.23 -37.09 2.40
CA LEU A 23 -4.14 -36.15 1.72
C LEU A 23 -3.70 -35.79 0.29
N PHE A 24 -2.41 -35.96 0.02
CA PHE A 24 -1.78 -35.60 -1.23
C PHE A 24 -1.59 -36.79 -2.19
N GLY A 25 -2.22 -37.94 -1.90
CA GLY A 25 -2.07 -39.18 -2.68
C GLY A 25 -0.70 -39.85 -2.47
N GLU A 26 -0.55 -41.08 -2.98
CA GLU A 26 0.67 -41.90 -2.85
C GLU A 26 1.91 -41.28 -3.53
N GLU A 27 1.72 -40.30 -4.43
CA GLU A 27 2.81 -39.73 -5.24
C GLU A 27 3.60 -38.60 -4.56
N VAL A 28 3.09 -38.03 -3.46
CA VAL A 28 3.83 -36.98 -2.74
C VAL A 28 4.79 -37.60 -1.74
N LYS A 29 5.99 -37.93 -2.23
CA LYS A 29 7.14 -38.26 -1.39
C LYS A 29 7.56 -37.01 -0.63
N PHE A 30 7.13 -36.89 0.63
CA PHE A 30 7.67 -35.88 1.53
C PHE A 30 9.16 -36.15 1.77
N HIS A 31 10.02 -35.43 1.05
CA HIS A 31 11.47 -35.50 1.20
C HIS A 31 11.93 -34.60 2.35
N CYS A 32 11.33 -34.75 3.52
CA CYS A 32 11.61 -33.93 4.68
C CYS A 32 11.90 -34.88 5.84
N THR A 33 13.18 -35.16 6.06
CA THR A 33 13.66 -36.00 7.16
C THR A 33 13.25 -35.41 8.52
N GLU A 34 12.99 -34.11 8.59
CA GLU A 34 12.50 -33.40 9.78
C GLU A 34 11.08 -33.81 10.21
N ILE A 35 10.21 -34.22 9.29
CA ILE A 35 8.83 -34.66 9.63
C ILE A 35 8.87 -35.89 10.54
N SER A 36 9.85 -36.77 10.37
CA SER A 36 10.00 -37.96 11.22
C SER A 36 10.36 -37.60 12.67
N SER A 37 11.12 -36.54 12.88
CA SER A 37 11.48 -36.00 14.20
C SER A 37 10.28 -35.30 14.86
N VAL A 38 9.53 -34.52 14.09
CA VAL A 38 8.25 -33.93 14.54
C VAL A 38 7.27 -35.06 14.91
N ARG A 39 7.15 -36.11 14.08
CA ARG A 39 6.28 -37.26 14.34
C ARG A 39 6.61 -37.98 15.66
N LYS A 40 7.90 -38.20 15.95
CA LYS A 40 8.36 -38.78 17.23
C LYS A 40 8.08 -37.84 18.42
N PHE A 41 8.25 -36.54 18.23
CA PHE A 41 7.93 -35.53 19.24
C PHE A 41 6.42 -35.53 19.55
N LEU A 42 5.57 -35.61 18.53
CA LEU A 42 4.11 -35.63 18.65
C LEU A 42 3.57 -36.88 19.37
N VAL A 43 4.17 -38.06 19.15
CA VAL A 43 3.81 -39.30 19.87
C VAL A 43 4.10 -39.21 21.37
N ASN A 44 5.12 -38.44 21.76
CA ASN A 44 5.57 -38.31 23.15
C ASN A 44 4.93 -37.12 23.91
N HIS A 45 4.15 -36.28 23.25
CA HIS A 45 3.56 -35.07 23.84
C HIS A 45 2.03 -35.12 23.86
N ASN A 46 1.45 -34.30 24.75
CA ASN A 46 0.02 -34.29 25.06
C ASN A 46 -0.82 -34.02 23.80
N VAL A 47 -1.41 -35.09 23.24
CA VAL A 47 -2.21 -35.10 21.99
C VAL A 47 -3.25 -33.99 21.96
N ASN A 48 -3.77 -33.59 23.12
CA ASN A 48 -4.71 -32.50 23.29
C ASN A 48 -4.15 -31.13 22.85
N ILE A 49 -2.90 -30.82 23.17
CA ILE A 49 -2.27 -29.54 22.78
C ILE A 49 -2.11 -29.49 21.26
N ILE A 50 -1.67 -30.58 20.66
CA ILE A 50 -1.45 -30.71 19.21
C ILE A 50 -2.79 -30.61 18.48
N SER A 51 -3.80 -31.34 18.95
CA SER A 51 -5.17 -31.28 18.41
C SER A 51 -5.69 -29.84 18.44
N ASN A 52 -5.51 -29.13 19.55
CA ASN A 52 -5.90 -27.72 19.66
C ASN A 52 -5.16 -26.82 18.67
N VAL A 53 -3.84 -26.98 18.52
CA VAL A 53 -3.05 -26.21 17.55
C VAL A 53 -3.51 -26.48 16.11
N LEU A 54 -3.74 -27.74 15.75
CA LEU A 54 -4.22 -28.10 14.41
C LEU A 54 -5.63 -27.59 14.13
N LYS A 55 -6.54 -27.64 15.12
CA LYS A 55 -7.87 -27.03 15.02
C LYS A 55 -7.76 -25.53 14.76
N THR A 56 -6.95 -24.82 15.55
CA THR A 56 -6.74 -23.38 15.38
C THR A 56 -6.14 -23.07 14.01
N LEU A 57 -5.08 -23.78 13.60
CA LEU A 57 -4.46 -23.56 12.28
C LEU A 57 -5.42 -23.85 11.13
N SER A 58 -6.20 -24.92 11.21
CA SER A 58 -7.18 -25.27 10.17
C SER A 58 -8.31 -24.25 10.10
N SER A 59 -8.77 -23.75 11.25
CA SER A 59 -9.76 -22.68 11.34
C SER A 59 -9.26 -21.38 10.70
N GLU A 60 -8.05 -20.94 11.05
CA GLU A 60 -7.45 -19.74 10.46
C GLU A 60 -7.18 -19.90 8.95
N ALA A 61 -6.72 -21.09 8.52
CA ALA A 61 -6.54 -21.39 7.11
C ALA A 61 -7.87 -21.33 6.34
N LEU A 62 -8.97 -21.79 6.95
CA LEU A 62 -10.30 -21.69 6.40
C LEU A 62 -10.72 -20.22 6.24
N VAL A 63 -10.57 -19.40 7.29
CA VAL A 63 -10.88 -17.95 7.22
C VAL A 63 -10.09 -17.25 6.11
N VAL A 64 -8.79 -17.54 5.99
CA VAL A 64 -7.96 -16.96 4.93
C VAL A 64 -8.42 -17.43 3.56
N THR A 65 -8.73 -18.72 3.41
CA THR A 65 -9.20 -19.32 2.15
C THR A 65 -10.55 -18.73 1.74
N GLU A 66 -11.50 -18.62 2.66
CA GLU A 66 -12.80 -17.99 2.42
C GLU A 66 -12.66 -16.53 2.01
N ARG A 67 -11.78 -15.77 2.67
CA ARG A 67 -11.50 -14.39 2.29
C ARG A 67 -10.84 -14.29 0.91
N GLN A 68 -9.94 -15.20 0.56
CA GLN A 68 -9.27 -15.21 -0.75
C GLN A 68 -10.21 -15.66 -1.88
N LEU A 69 -11.20 -16.50 -1.56
CA LEU A 69 -12.16 -17.03 -2.50
C LEU A 69 -13.52 -16.34 -2.39
N SER A 70 -13.66 -15.25 -1.64
CA SER A 70 -14.94 -14.60 -1.32
C SER A 70 -15.76 -14.34 -2.57
N ASP A 71 -15.10 -13.86 -3.61
CA ASP A 71 -15.74 -13.48 -4.87
C ASP A 71 -16.22 -14.70 -5.67
N PHE A 72 -15.74 -15.91 -5.36
CA PHE A 72 -16.13 -17.17 -6.03
C PHE A 72 -17.07 -18.04 -5.19
N LEU A 73 -17.25 -17.72 -3.90
CA LEU A 73 -18.20 -18.39 -3.00
C LEU A 73 -19.63 -17.97 -3.29
N LYS A 74 -20.63 -18.57 -2.63
CA LYS A 74 -22.06 -18.44 -2.96
C LYS A 74 -22.60 -17.01 -3.05
N ASP A 75 -22.01 -16.10 -2.28
CA ASP A 75 -22.40 -14.68 -2.23
C ASP A 75 -21.43 -13.76 -3.01
N GLY A 76 -20.44 -14.35 -3.70
CA GLY A 76 -19.42 -13.64 -4.45
C GLY A 76 -19.85 -13.28 -5.88
N ASP A 77 -19.28 -12.21 -6.41
CA ASP A 77 -19.58 -11.67 -7.74
C ASP A 77 -19.37 -12.69 -8.89
N PHE A 78 -18.48 -13.66 -8.67
CA PHE A 78 -18.13 -14.73 -9.61
C PHE A 78 -18.70 -16.10 -9.23
N HIS A 79 -19.66 -16.19 -8.31
CA HIS A 79 -20.31 -17.46 -7.98
C HIS A 79 -21.01 -18.09 -9.20
N ASN A 80 -21.83 -17.28 -9.87
CA ASN A 80 -22.70 -17.68 -10.97
C ASN A 80 -22.34 -16.94 -12.25
N VAL A 81 -21.12 -17.20 -12.72
CA VAL A 81 -20.62 -16.65 -13.98
C VAL A 81 -21.43 -17.23 -15.16
N SER A 82 -21.83 -16.36 -16.10
CA SER A 82 -22.53 -16.74 -17.32
C SER A 82 -21.76 -17.76 -18.17
N GLU A 83 -22.49 -18.58 -18.94
CA GLU A 83 -21.90 -19.63 -19.77
C GLU A 83 -20.90 -19.09 -20.80
N ASN A 84 -21.14 -17.90 -21.34
CA ASN A 84 -20.19 -17.26 -22.27
C ASN A 84 -18.83 -17.02 -21.61
N VAL A 85 -18.83 -16.46 -20.39
CA VAL A 85 -17.59 -16.22 -19.65
C VAL A 85 -16.93 -17.54 -19.24
N ARG A 86 -17.71 -18.58 -18.90
CA ARG A 86 -17.16 -19.94 -18.66
C ARG A 86 -16.44 -20.49 -19.89
N GLN A 87 -17.00 -20.33 -21.09
CA GLN A 87 -16.34 -20.74 -22.34
C GLN A 87 -15.07 -19.93 -22.61
N GLN A 88 -15.05 -18.63 -22.30
CA GLN A 88 -13.83 -17.82 -22.40
C GLN A 88 -12.75 -18.28 -21.42
N LEU A 89 -13.14 -18.56 -20.17
CA LEU A 89 -12.23 -19.00 -19.11
C LEU A 89 -11.75 -20.45 -19.27
N LYS A 90 -12.42 -21.27 -20.09
CA LYS A 90 -12.02 -22.67 -20.37
C LYS A 90 -10.59 -22.78 -20.91
N HIS A 91 -10.11 -21.74 -21.57
CA HIS A 91 -8.75 -21.67 -22.11
C HIS A 91 -7.78 -20.91 -21.20
N CYS A 92 -8.26 -20.36 -20.09
CA CYS A 92 -7.44 -19.69 -19.10
C CYS A 92 -6.64 -20.75 -18.31
N PRO A 93 -5.35 -20.54 -18.08
CA PRO A 93 -4.57 -21.47 -17.29
C PRO A 93 -5.07 -21.55 -15.84
N LEU A 94 -5.19 -22.79 -15.35
CA LEU A 94 -5.72 -23.10 -14.02
C LEU A 94 -4.74 -22.82 -12.87
N THR A 95 -3.48 -22.48 -13.18
CA THR A 95 -2.43 -22.28 -12.20
C THR A 95 -1.81 -20.90 -12.30
N ASN A 96 -1.59 -20.26 -11.16
CA ASN A 96 -0.83 -19.00 -11.06
C ASN A 96 0.63 -19.14 -11.53
N LEU A 97 1.10 -20.38 -11.73
CA LEU A 97 2.41 -20.71 -12.31
C LEU A 97 2.64 -20.06 -13.68
N ILE A 98 1.59 -19.71 -14.43
CA ILE A 98 1.79 -19.01 -15.71
C ILE A 98 2.32 -17.59 -15.50
N GLY A 99 1.94 -16.91 -14.42
CA GLY A 99 2.49 -15.62 -14.04
C GLY A 99 3.98 -15.75 -13.68
N GLU A 100 4.31 -16.69 -12.80
CA GLU A 100 5.69 -16.91 -12.34
C GLU A 100 6.60 -17.38 -13.48
N SER A 101 6.15 -18.34 -14.28
CA SER A 101 6.88 -18.81 -15.46
C SER A 101 7.09 -17.67 -16.47
N ALA A 102 6.10 -16.77 -16.61
CA ALA A 102 6.22 -15.61 -17.46
C ALA A 102 7.33 -14.65 -17.03
N PHE A 103 7.46 -14.40 -15.73
CA PHE A 103 8.51 -13.58 -15.16
C PHE A 103 9.86 -14.29 -15.20
N GLY A 104 9.92 -15.57 -14.85
CA GLY A 104 11.15 -16.37 -14.92
C GLY A 104 11.73 -16.42 -16.33
N ASP A 105 10.89 -16.59 -17.35
CA ASP A 105 11.32 -16.52 -18.75
C ASP A 105 11.88 -15.13 -19.11
N PHE A 106 11.25 -14.07 -18.60
CA PHE A 106 11.65 -12.69 -18.87
C PHE A 106 12.97 -12.35 -18.18
N ASP A 107 13.15 -12.78 -16.94
CA ASP A 107 14.39 -12.61 -16.18
C ASP A 107 15.54 -13.38 -16.84
N TYR A 108 15.29 -14.63 -17.24
CA TYR A 108 16.26 -15.41 -18.02
C TYR A 108 16.62 -14.69 -19.32
N ASP A 109 15.63 -14.18 -20.05
CA ASP A 109 15.87 -13.42 -21.28
C ASP A 109 16.68 -12.15 -21.00
N CYS A 110 16.38 -11.42 -19.92
CA CYS A 110 17.12 -10.23 -19.49
C CYS A 110 18.59 -10.56 -19.20
N SER A 111 18.84 -11.68 -18.53
CA SER A 111 20.20 -12.11 -18.18
C SER A 111 21.03 -12.56 -19.40
N THR A 112 20.41 -13.26 -20.35
CA THR A 112 21.07 -13.86 -21.51
C THR A 112 21.21 -12.90 -22.69
N ARG A 113 20.22 -12.02 -22.90
CA ARG A 113 20.17 -11.09 -24.03
C ARG A 113 20.20 -9.64 -23.58
N ARG A 114 21.19 -9.27 -22.76
CA ARG A 114 21.29 -7.97 -22.08
C ARG A 114 21.09 -6.75 -22.99
N ASN A 115 21.61 -6.80 -24.21
CA ASN A 115 21.56 -5.69 -25.18
C ASN A 115 20.32 -5.72 -26.10
N SER A 116 19.32 -6.55 -25.79
CA SER A 116 18.10 -6.66 -26.59
C SER A 116 17.08 -5.58 -26.21
N SER A 117 16.48 -4.95 -27.22
CA SER A 117 15.40 -3.97 -27.01
C SER A 117 14.14 -4.64 -26.44
N LEU A 118 13.36 -3.89 -25.66
CA LEU A 118 12.09 -4.37 -25.09
C LEU A 118 11.12 -4.85 -26.18
N HIS A 119 11.11 -4.19 -27.35
CA HIS A 119 10.36 -4.65 -28.51
C HIS A 119 10.75 -6.07 -28.96
N ASN A 120 12.05 -6.37 -29.04
CA ASN A 120 12.49 -7.70 -29.45
C ASN A 120 12.14 -8.76 -28.39
N ARG A 121 12.30 -8.43 -27.10
CA ARG A 121 11.94 -9.33 -26.01
C ARG A 121 10.46 -9.67 -26.04
N SER A 122 9.60 -8.65 -26.08
CA SER A 122 8.14 -8.83 -26.16
C SER A 122 7.73 -9.65 -27.38
N ALA A 123 8.34 -9.42 -28.55
CA ALA A 123 8.10 -10.23 -29.74
C ALA A 123 8.44 -11.71 -29.53
N ILE A 124 9.58 -12.02 -28.90
CA ILE A 124 9.98 -13.41 -28.58
C ILE A 124 8.99 -14.04 -27.60
N HIS A 125 8.59 -13.32 -26.55
CA HIS A 125 7.62 -13.83 -25.58
C HIS A 125 6.27 -14.12 -26.24
N CYS A 126 5.78 -13.22 -27.09
CA CYS A 126 4.56 -13.44 -27.87
C CYS A 126 4.70 -14.67 -28.79
N LEU A 127 5.83 -14.83 -29.47
CA LEU A 127 6.10 -15.97 -30.34
C LEU A 127 6.06 -17.31 -29.57
N LYS A 128 6.70 -17.36 -28.40
CA LYS A 128 6.74 -18.53 -27.52
C LYS A 128 5.35 -18.86 -26.97
N ARG A 129 4.66 -17.89 -26.36
CA ARG A 129 3.37 -18.12 -25.68
C ARG A 129 2.24 -18.45 -26.64
N ASN A 130 2.19 -17.80 -27.79
CA ASN A 130 1.16 -18.05 -28.79
C ASN A 130 1.46 -19.30 -29.63
N LYS A 131 2.59 -19.99 -29.39
CA LYS A 131 3.06 -21.13 -30.17
C LYS A 131 3.07 -20.84 -31.67
N THR A 132 3.44 -19.62 -32.05
CA THR A 132 3.33 -19.12 -33.42
C THR A 132 4.15 -19.95 -34.39
N MET A 133 5.33 -20.43 -33.98
CA MET A 133 6.15 -21.31 -34.82
C MET A 133 5.46 -22.65 -35.08
N SER A 134 4.91 -23.30 -34.05
CA SER A 134 4.15 -24.55 -34.22
C SER A 134 2.89 -24.36 -35.08
N TYR A 135 2.29 -23.17 -35.06
CA TYR A 135 1.20 -22.83 -35.97
C TYR A 135 1.68 -22.71 -37.43
N ILE A 136 2.82 -22.04 -37.65
CA ILE A 136 3.43 -21.84 -38.97
C ILE A 136 3.87 -23.19 -39.57
N GLU A 137 4.49 -24.06 -38.78
CA GLU A 137 4.97 -25.38 -39.21
C GLU A 137 3.86 -26.28 -39.76
N LYS A 138 2.62 -26.12 -39.25
CA LYS A 138 1.43 -26.85 -39.74
C LYS A 138 0.88 -26.34 -41.06
N LYS A 139 1.41 -25.23 -41.60
CA LYS A 139 0.96 -24.64 -42.88
C LYS A 139 1.75 -25.18 -44.05
N THR A 140 1.18 -25.10 -45.25
CA THR A 140 1.89 -25.47 -46.48
C THR A 140 3.06 -24.51 -46.75
N PRO A 141 4.11 -24.94 -47.48
CA PRO A 141 5.27 -24.08 -47.77
C PRO A 141 4.90 -22.74 -48.43
N SER A 142 3.89 -22.72 -49.30
CA SER A 142 3.40 -21.50 -49.95
C SER A 142 2.74 -20.54 -48.94
N GLN A 143 1.93 -21.07 -48.02
CA GLN A 143 1.31 -20.29 -46.96
C GLN A 143 2.35 -19.73 -45.98
N GLN A 144 3.33 -20.54 -45.58
CA GLN A 144 4.44 -20.08 -44.71
C GLN A 144 5.18 -18.91 -45.36
N LYS A 145 5.55 -19.03 -46.64
CA LYS A 145 6.21 -17.96 -47.39
C LYS A 145 5.39 -16.66 -47.39
N ASN A 146 4.08 -16.77 -47.65
CA ASN A 146 3.19 -15.60 -47.64
C ASN A 146 3.10 -14.93 -46.26
N ILE A 147 3.04 -15.72 -45.18
CA ILE A 147 3.04 -15.20 -43.81
C ILE A 147 4.33 -14.43 -43.53
N PHE A 148 5.50 -14.96 -43.90
CA PHE A 148 6.77 -14.26 -43.70
C PHE A 148 6.91 -12.99 -44.54
N ILE A 149 6.41 -12.98 -45.77
CA ILE A 149 6.37 -11.77 -46.60
C ILE A 149 5.52 -10.69 -45.93
N LEU A 150 4.32 -11.05 -45.47
CA LEU A 150 3.43 -10.13 -44.76
C LEU A 150 4.03 -9.62 -43.44
N ALA A 151 4.69 -10.49 -42.69
CA ALA A 151 5.36 -10.11 -41.45
C ALA A 151 6.48 -9.10 -41.72
N ARG A 152 7.28 -9.30 -42.78
CA ARG A 152 8.33 -8.36 -43.19
C ARG A 152 7.77 -7.02 -43.62
N SER A 153 6.69 -6.99 -44.40
CA SER A 153 6.09 -5.73 -44.85
C SER A 153 5.54 -4.89 -43.69
N LYS A 154 5.02 -5.53 -42.63
CA LYS A 154 4.51 -4.84 -41.43
C LYS A 154 5.58 -4.50 -40.39
N ALA A 155 6.75 -5.15 -40.45
CA ALA A 155 7.78 -5.03 -39.40
C ALA A 155 8.24 -3.58 -39.19
N PHE A 156 8.38 -2.79 -40.25
CA PHE A 156 8.81 -1.40 -40.14
C PHE A 156 7.79 -0.55 -39.36
N SER A 157 6.52 -0.60 -39.77
CA SER A 157 5.44 0.15 -39.12
C SER A 157 5.29 -0.22 -37.64
N LEU A 158 5.39 -1.50 -37.30
CA LEU A 158 5.32 -1.96 -35.90
C LEU A 158 6.50 -1.47 -35.06
N ARG A 159 7.72 -1.45 -35.61
CA ARG A 159 8.89 -0.88 -34.90
C ARG A 159 8.71 0.60 -34.66
N GLN A 160 8.23 1.34 -35.66
CA GLN A 160 7.96 2.76 -35.53
C GLN A 160 6.92 3.04 -34.44
N GLN A 161 5.80 2.32 -34.43
CA GLN A 161 4.79 2.41 -33.37
C GLN A 161 5.37 2.13 -31.98
N SER A 162 6.24 1.11 -31.86
CA SER A 162 6.93 0.79 -30.60
C SER A 162 7.84 1.93 -30.15
N THR A 163 8.63 2.49 -31.06
CA THR A 163 9.53 3.63 -30.74
C THR A 163 8.74 4.88 -30.35
N ASP A 164 7.62 5.16 -31.01
CA ASP A 164 6.78 6.31 -30.68
C ASP A 164 6.09 6.13 -29.33
N ALA A 165 5.62 4.91 -29.02
CA ALA A 165 5.09 4.59 -27.70
C ALA A 165 6.16 4.74 -26.59
N GLU A 166 7.38 4.27 -26.82
CA GLU A 166 8.51 4.44 -25.89
C GLU A 166 8.80 5.92 -25.64
N LYS A 167 8.86 6.74 -26.70
CA LYS A 167 9.05 8.20 -26.58
C LYS A 167 7.94 8.86 -25.76
N ASN A 168 6.69 8.48 -25.99
CA ASN A 168 5.55 9.03 -25.25
C ASN A 168 5.65 8.71 -23.75
N VAL A 169 6.02 7.48 -23.39
CA VAL A 169 6.23 7.08 -21.99
C VAL A 169 7.38 7.87 -21.35
N VAL A 170 8.49 8.03 -22.06
CA VAL A 170 9.65 8.81 -21.57
C VAL A 170 9.26 10.28 -21.35
N ASN A 171 8.57 10.89 -22.32
CA ASN A 171 8.12 12.27 -22.22
C ASN A 171 7.14 12.47 -21.07
N ALA A 172 6.11 11.62 -20.94
CA ALA A 172 5.15 11.69 -19.85
C ALA A 172 5.82 11.51 -18.47
N THR A 173 6.80 10.61 -18.37
CA THR A 173 7.58 10.41 -17.14
C THR A 173 8.41 11.65 -16.80
N ARG A 174 9.05 12.26 -17.80
CA ARG A 174 9.83 13.49 -17.65
C ARG A 174 8.96 14.67 -17.22
N GLU A 175 7.81 14.86 -17.85
CA GLU A 175 6.84 15.91 -17.50
C GLU A 175 6.35 15.75 -16.07
N LYS A 176 5.98 14.52 -15.67
CA LYS A 176 5.58 14.23 -14.29
C LYS A 176 6.69 14.54 -13.29
N PHE A 177 7.93 14.20 -13.63
CA PHE A 177 9.08 14.51 -12.77
C PHE A 177 9.29 16.02 -12.61
N ILE A 178 9.23 16.79 -13.70
CA ILE A 178 9.35 18.26 -13.67
C ILE A 178 8.22 18.86 -12.84
N LYS A 179 6.98 18.42 -13.06
CA LYS A 179 5.82 18.88 -12.29
C LYS A 179 5.99 18.61 -10.80
N ASN A 180 6.41 17.40 -10.42
CA ASN A 180 6.67 17.06 -9.03
C ASN A 180 7.76 17.94 -8.40
N GLN A 181 8.80 18.32 -9.16
CA GLN A 181 9.81 19.26 -8.67
C GLN A 181 9.24 20.67 -8.48
N GLN A 182 8.45 21.16 -9.42
CA GLN A 182 7.79 22.46 -9.32
C GLN A 182 6.84 22.51 -8.12
N GLU A 183 6.00 21.51 -7.93
CA GLU A 183 5.09 21.40 -6.79
C GLU A 183 5.87 21.34 -5.45
N LYS A 184 7.04 20.70 -5.44
CA LYS A 184 7.90 20.64 -4.26
C LYS A 184 8.48 22.03 -3.95
N LEU A 185 9.01 22.73 -4.95
CA LEU A 185 9.55 24.08 -4.79
C LEU A 185 8.46 25.08 -4.37
N GLU A 186 7.26 25.00 -4.95
CA GLU A 186 6.13 25.83 -4.58
C GLU A 186 5.70 25.59 -3.13
N LYS A 187 5.66 24.32 -2.69
CA LYS A 187 5.42 23.98 -1.28
C LYS A 187 6.50 24.55 -0.36
N GLU A 188 7.78 24.46 -0.75
CA GLU A 188 8.89 25.02 0.03
C GLU A 188 8.80 26.55 0.13
N ILE A 189 8.49 27.26 -0.96
CA ILE A 189 8.27 28.71 -0.97
C ILE A 189 7.09 29.08 -0.07
N ASN A 190 5.93 28.42 -0.25
CA ASN A 190 4.75 28.66 0.57
C ASN A 190 4.99 28.38 2.06
N ASP A 191 5.78 27.36 2.38
CA ASP A 191 6.18 27.05 3.75
C ASP A 191 7.13 28.10 4.32
N ILE A 192 8.07 28.62 3.53
CA ILE A 192 8.95 29.73 3.91
C ILE A 192 8.11 31.00 4.18
N ASP A 193 7.24 31.39 3.25
CA ASP A 193 6.38 32.57 3.37
C ASP A 193 5.47 32.48 4.59
N ARG A 194 4.87 31.29 4.81
CA ARG A 194 4.06 31.02 6.00
C ARG A 194 4.88 31.16 7.29
N ARG A 195 6.11 30.65 7.33
CA ARG A 195 6.99 30.78 8.50
C ARG A 195 7.48 32.22 8.69
N SER A 196 7.72 32.97 7.62
CA SER A 196 8.07 34.39 7.69
C SER A 196 6.92 35.20 8.28
N SER A 197 5.71 35.03 7.74
CA SER A 197 4.51 35.72 8.23
C SER A 197 4.22 35.45 9.71
N ILE A 198 4.39 34.20 10.17
CA ILE A 198 4.26 33.86 11.60
C ILE A 198 5.36 34.54 12.42
N SER A 199 6.60 34.58 11.93
CA SER A 199 7.72 35.23 12.62
C SER A 199 7.51 36.74 12.75
N GLU A 200 7.12 37.41 11.66
CA GLU A 200 6.87 38.85 11.62
C GLU A 200 5.73 39.25 12.56
N ALA A 201 4.65 38.44 12.61
CA ALA A 201 3.53 38.68 13.51
C ALA A 201 3.96 38.63 14.99
N VAL A 202 4.82 37.67 15.35
CA VAL A 202 5.35 37.54 16.71
C VAL A 202 6.33 38.66 17.06
N VAL A 203 7.23 39.00 16.14
CA VAL A 203 8.21 40.09 16.33
C VAL A 203 7.51 41.43 16.58
N LYS A 204 6.39 41.69 15.90
CA LYS A 204 5.59 42.91 16.10
C LYS A 204 5.08 43.10 17.53
N HIS A 205 4.97 42.02 18.31
CA HIS A 205 4.40 42.03 19.67
C HIS A 205 5.45 41.79 20.76
N GLY A 206 6.74 41.99 20.45
CA GLY A 206 7.82 41.86 21.43
C GLY A 206 8.67 40.60 21.30
N GLY A 207 8.40 39.77 20.29
CA GLY A 207 9.15 38.54 20.02
C GLY A 207 8.61 37.32 20.77
N PRO A 208 9.18 36.13 20.49
CA PRO A 208 8.59 34.86 20.92
C PRO A 208 8.73 34.61 22.41
N CYS A 209 7.64 34.18 23.06
CA CYS A 209 7.69 33.74 24.47
C CYS A 209 8.41 32.39 24.58
N LEU A 210 9.54 32.34 25.28
CA LEU A 210 10.35 31.12 25.45
C LEU A 210 10.00 30.39 26.75
N ARG A 211 9.70 31.13 27.81
CA ARG A 211 9.39 30.66 29.17
C ARG A 211 8.00 31.09 29.62
N SER A 212 7.50 30.47 30.69
CA SER A 212 6.19 30.78 31.28
C SER A 212 6.10 32.22 31.76
N GLU A 213 7.20 32.77 32.25
CA GLU A 213 7.28 34.14 32.74
C GLU A 213 7.04 35.14 31.59
N ASP A 214 7.63 34.88 30.42
CA ASP A 214 7.46 35.70 29.21
C ASP A 214 5.99 35.79 28.75
N VAL A 215 5.18 34.76 29.03
CA VAL A 215 3.75 34.74 28.69
C VAL A 215 2.97 35.70 29.59
N ASN A 216 3.31 35.74 30.88
CA ASN A 216 2.69 36.66 31.84
C ASN A 216 3.11 38.11 31.55
N GLU A 217 4.39 38.33 31.24
CA GLU A 217 4.90 39.66 30.86
C GLU A 217 4.22 40.18 29.57
N LEU A 218 4.00 39.29 28.59
CA LEU A 218 3.23 39.64 27.39
C LEU A 218 1.77 39.97 27.73
N GLU A 219 1.12 39.20 28.61
CA GLU A 219 -0.25 39.47 29.03
C GLU A 219 -0.39 40.83 29.72
N GLU A 220 0.53 41.15 30.64
CA GLU A 220 0.59 42.44 31.33
C GLU A 220 0.79 43.60 30.34
N LYS A 221 1.75 43.50 29.41
CA LYS A 221 1.97 44.52 28.37
C LYS A 221 0.74 44.76 27.50
N LEU A 222 0.02 43.70 27.13
CA LEU A 222 -1.19 43.84 26.30
C LEU A 222 -2.35 44.52 27.06
N ILE A 223 -2.42 44.33 28.38
CA ILE A 223 -3.38 45.01 29.26
C ILE A 223 -3.02 46.49 29.40
N GLU A 224 -1.74 46.81 29.62
CA GLU A 224 -1.23 48.19 29.74
C GLU A 224 -1.44 48.99 28.45
N GLU A 225 -1.24 48.36 27.29
CA GLU A 225 -1.52 48.95 25.97
C GLU A 225 -3.02 49.12 25.67
N GLY A 226 -3.91 48.66 26.55
CA GLY A 226 -5.36 48.77 26.37
C GLY A 226 -5.90 47.96 25.18
N ARG A 227 -5.24 46.86 24.82
CA ARG A 227 -5.64 46.03 23.67
C ARG A 227 -7.00 45.37 23.92
N SER A 228 -7.79 45.25 22.84
CA SER A 228 -9.07 44.54 22.92
C SER A 228 -8.85 43.03 23.11
N VAL A 229 -9.79 42.35 23.76
CA VAL A 229 -9.78 40.89 23.96
C VAL A 229 -9.58 40.13 22.63
N LYS A 230 -10.17 40.63 21.54
CA LYS A 230 -10.00 40.03 20.20
C LYS A 230 -8.55 40.10 19.71
N GLN A 231 -7.87 41.21 19.93
CA GLN A 231 -6.45 41.39 19.56
C GLN A 231 -5.55 40.53 20.44
N THR A 232 -5.78 40.47 21.75
CA THR A 232 -5.02 39.60 22.67
C THR A 232 -5.11 38.13 22.28
N VAL A 233 -6.31 37.66 21.92
CA VAL A 233 -6.54 36.30 21.42
C VAL A 233 -5.79 36.02 20.13
N GLU A 234 -5.70 36.99 19.22
CA GLU A 234 -4.96 36.85 17.96
C GLU A 234 -3.45 36.75 18.18
N ILE A 235 -2.91 37.56 19.10
CA ILE A 235 -1.50 37.58 19.47
C ILE A 235 -1.09 36.24 20.08
N PHE A 236 -1.84 35.72 21.06
CA PHE A 236 -1.56 34.40 21.62
C PHE A 236 -1.71 33.26 20.61
N LYS A 237 -2.64 33.37 19.64
CA LYS A 237 -2.74 32.38 18.54
C LYS A 237 -1.49 32.40 17.66
N ASN A 238 -0.94 33.57 17.38
CA ASN A 238 0.29 33.71 16.58
C ASN A 238 1.52 33.16 17.35
N GLU A 239 1.63 33.42 18.65
CA GLU A 239 2.65 32.82 19.52
C GLU A 239 2.57 31.27 19.53
N ILE A 240 1.37 30.71 19.70
CA ILE A 240 1.17 29.25 19.66
C ILE A 240 1.56 28.68 18.29
N ARG A 241 1.24 29.38 17.19
CA ARG A 241 1.64 28.97 15.84
C ARG A 241 3.15 29.03 15.67
N TYR A 242 3.82 30.06 16.18
CA TYR A 242 5.27 30.21 16.17
C TYR A 242 5.96 29.05 16.89
N GLN A 243 5.54 28.74 18.11
CA GLN A 243 6.14 27.65 18.88
C GLN A 243 5.97 26.28 18.22
N LYS A 244 4.83 26.05 17.54
CA LYS A 244 4.54 24.79 16.84
C LYS A 244 5.26 24.67 15.49
N HIS A 245 5.19 25.70 14.66
CA HIS A 245 5.62 25.63 13.26
C HIS A 245 7.04 26.14 13.01
N ILE A 246 7.59 26.95 13.92
CA ILE A 246 8.95 27.50 13.80
C ILE A 246 9.90 26.77 14.74
N ASN A 247 9.60 26.77 16.04
CA ASN A 247 10.45 26.12 17.04
C ASN A 247 10.29 24.60 17.11
N GLY A 248 9.32 24.02 16.40
CA GLY A 248 9.08 22.57 16.37
C GLY A 248 8.76 21.94 17.74
N ARG A 249 8.35 22.76 18.73
CA ARG A 249 8.04 22.28 20.08
C ARG A 249 6.78 21.43 20.04
N ARG A 250 6.89 20.15 20.41
CA ARG A 250 5.74 19.26 20.62
C ARG A 250 4.96 19.70 21.86
N MET A 251 3.65 19.45 21.88
CA MET A 251 2.67 19.97 22.86
C MET A 251 2.89 19.57 24.34
N LYS A 252 4.02 18.96 24.72
CA LYS A 252 4.25 18.42 26.05
C LYS A 252 5.13 19.30 26.96
N PHE A 253 5.51 20.51 26.54
CA PHE A 253 6.39 21.39 27.34
C PHE A 253 5.69 22.70 27.75
N GLY A 254 5.90 23.07 29.02
CA GLY A 254 5.08 23.96 29.84
C GLY A 254 4.61 25.26 29.18
N THR A 255 5.50 26.00 28.51
CA THR A 255 5.18 27.33 27.93
C THR A 255 3.95 27.30 27.01
N LEU A 256 3.78 26.23 26.22
CA LEU A 256 2.66 26.12 25.28
C LEU A 256 1.32 25.83 25.99
N GLU A 257 1.35 25.12 27.11
CA GLU A 257 0.16 24.90 27.94
C GLU A 257 -0.22 26.18 28.70
N PHE A 258 0.76 26.95 29.18
CA PHE A 258 0.52 28.27 29.76
C PHE A 258 -0.12 29.24 28.74
N MET A 259 0.38 29.30 27.50
CA MET A 259 -0.24 30.11 26.45
C MET A 259 -1.66 29.69 26.10
N LYS A 260 -1.96 28.39 26.08
CA LYS A 260 -3.34 27.90 25.87
C LYS A 260 -4.25 28.25 27.04
N LYS A 261 -3.73 28.17 28.27
CA LYS A 261 -4.46 28.57 29.48
C LYS A 261 -4.78 30.06 29.42
N ALA A 262 -3.81 30.92 29.17
CA ALA A 262 -4.01 32.36 28.98
C ALA A 262 -5.01 32.66 27.86
N LEU A 263 -4.92 31.96 26.73
CA LEU A 263 -5.90 32.06 25.64
C LEU A 263 -7.31 31.66 26.07
N LYS A 264 -7.45 30.59 26.86
CA LYS A 264 -8.73 30.11 27.38
C LYS A 264 -9.32 31.08 28.41
N ASP A 265 -8.48 31.65 29.26
CA ASP A 265 -8.87 32.63 30.28
C ASP A 265 -9.31 33.96 29.62
N CYS A 266 -8.69 34.35 28.51
CA CYS A 266 -9.16 35.47 27.67
C CYS A 266 -10.53 35.22 27.01
N LEU A 267 -10.86 33.96 26.71
CA LEU A 267 -12.12 33.56 26.07
C LEU A 267 -13.23 33.23 27.08
N ALA A 268 -12.89 33.05 28.36
CA ALA A 268 -13.86 32.81 29.40
C ALA A 268 -14.73 34.06 29.60
N PRO A 269 -16.08 33.93 29.67
CA PRO A 269 -16.92 35.08 29.97
C PRO A 269 -16.55 35.61 31.35
N ARG A 270 -15.99 36.83 31.41
CA ARG A 270 -15.76 37.52 32.69
C ARG A 270 -17.11 37.66 33.37
N SER A 271 -17.34 36.88 34.43
CA SER A 271 -18.49 37.07 35.31
C SER A 271 -18.38 38.49 35.86
N LEU A 272 -19.37 39.33 35.54
CA LEU A 272 -19.47 40.67 36.11
C LEU A 272 -19.49 40.55 37.63
N PRO A 273 -18.72 41.36 38.38
CA PRO A 273 -18.77 41.34 39.82
C PRO A 273 -20.21 41.62 40.27
N ALA A 274 -20.75 40.70 41.08
CA ALA A 274 -22.10 40.79 41.62
C ALA A 274 -22.31 42.19 42.22
N LYS A 275 -23.29 42.92 41.69
CA LYS A 275 -23.71 44.22 42.24
C LYS A 275 -23.97 44.02 43.73
N ARG A 276 -23.23 44.73 44.58
CA ARG A 276 -23.45 44.74 46.03
C ARG A 276 -24.92 45.07 46.30
N PRO A 277 -25.58 44.35 47.23
CA PRO A 277 -26.94 44.69 47.63
C PRO A 277 -26.92 46.11 48.21
N ARG A 278 -27.80 46.97 47.68
CA ARG A 278 -28.07 48.27 48.30
C ARG A 278 -28.83 47.98 49.60
N HIS A 279 -28.21 48.34 50.73
CA HIS A 279 -28.91 48.48 52.00
C HIS A 279 -29.78 49.73 51.97
#